data_AF-A0ABC9VRI3-F1
#
_entry.id   AF-A0ABC9VRI3-F1
#
_cell.length_a   1.000
_cell.length_b   1.000
_cell.length_c   1.000
_cell.angle_alpha   90.00
_cell.angle_beta   90.00
_cell.angle_gamma   90.00
#
_symmetry.space_group_name_H-M   'P 1'
#
loop_
_entity.id
_entity.type
_entity.pdbx_description
1 polymer ?
#
loop_
_entity_poly.entity_id
_entity_poly.type
_entity_poly.pdbx_seq_one_letter_code
_entity_poly.pdbx_strand_id
1 'polypeptide(L)'
;MNKELLDKLKHKKEAYRVWKQGQVAWEEYRGPVQAARDQVRKAKALRELNLARNVKDNKKSFYKYISDKRKTRENMGPLQKEMGDLVTQDIEKAEVLNDFFASVFTGKCSSHTAQVAEGKGRDWENEELPTVGEDQV
;
A
#
# COMPACT_ATOMS: atom_id res chain seq x y z
N MET A 1 18.88 -18.51 12.59
CA MET A 1 18.68 -17.06 12.86
C MET A 1 19.96 -16.57 13.53
N ASN A 2 20.53 -15.43 13.11
CA ASN A 2 21.81 -14.96 13.66
C ASN A 2 21.64 -14.55 15.14
N LYS A 3 22.51 -15.06 16.03
CA LYS A 3 22.52 -14.78 17.48
C LYS A 3 22.69 -13.28 17.75
N GLU A 4 23.57 -12.62 16.99
CA GLU A 4 23.83 -11.18 17.12
C GLU A 4 22.57 -10.34 16.84
N LEU A 5 21.79 -10.72 15.83
CA LEU A 5 20.54 -10.03 15.49
C LEU A 5 19.52 -10.14 16.63
N LEU A 6 19.41 -11.32 17.25
CA LEU A 6 18.52 -11.54 18.40
C LEU A 6 18.95 -10.69 19.59
N ASP A 7 20.24 -10.58 19.86
CA ASP A 7 20.77 -9.79 20.97
C ASP A 7 20.49 -8.30 20.77
N LYS A 8 20.65 -7.77 19.54
CA LYS A 8 20.28 -6.38 19.21
C LYS A 8 18.78 -6.12 19.36
N LEU A 9 17.93 -7.08 18.96
CA LEU A 9 16.48 -6.96 19.13
C LEU A 9 16.06 -6.98 20.60
N LYS A 10 16.69 -7.84 21.42
CA LYS A 10 16.50 -7.87 22.88
C LYS A 10 16.92 -6.55 23.51
N HIS A 11 18.11 -6.05 23.17
CA HIS A 11 18.60 -4.78 23.69
C HIS A 11 17.68 -3.61 23.33
N LYS A 12 17.16 -3.55 22.10
CA LYS A 12 16.14 -2.58 21.69
C LYS A 12 14.86 -2.69 22.55
N LYS A 13 14.42 -3.91 22.86
CA LYS A 13 13.21 -4.16 23.66
C LYS A 13 13.38 -3.68 25.11
N GLU A 14 14.53 -3.94 25.72
CA GLU A 14 14.82 -3.46 27.08
C GLU A 14 14.97 -1.94 27.10
N ALA A 15 15.68 -1.35 26.13
CA ALA A 15 15.80 0.11 26.00
C ALA A 15 14.43 0.78 25.86
N TYR A 16 13.49 0.18 25.11
CA TYR A 16 12.12 0.68 25.00
C TYR A 16 11.40 0.66 26.35
N ARG A 17 11.58 -0.38 27.16
CA ARG A 17 10.90 -0.51 28.46
C ARG A 17 11.35 0.58 29.44
N VAL A 18 12.66 0.83 29.50
CA VAL A 18 13.27 1.84 30.37
C VAL A 18 12.90 3.25 29.88
N TRP A 19 12.98 3.52 28.58
CA TRP A 19 12.54 4.80 27.99
C TRP A 19 11.05 5.07 28.21
N LYS A 20 10.19 4.06 28.05
CA LYS A 20 8.74 4.20 28.25
C LYS A 20 8.37 4.52 29.70
N GLN A 21 9.22 4.14 30.66
CA GLN A 21 9.08 4.47 32.09
C GLN A 21 9.65 5.86 32.43
N GLY A 22 10.20 6.60 31.46
CA GLY A 22 10.77 7.94 31.67
C GLY A 22 12.13 7.93 32.37
N GLN A 23 12.76 6.77 32.51
CA GLN A 23 14.04 6.62 33.21
C GLN A 23 15.24 7.06 32.38
N VAL A 24 15.08 7.13 31.05
CA VAL A 24 16.17 7.35 30.10
C VAL A 24 15.70 8.35 29.04
N ALA A 25 16.61 9.25 28.64
CA ALA A 25 16.34 10.25 27.60
C ALA A 25 16.16 9.61 26.22
N TRP A 26 15.51 10.33 25.30
CA TRP A 26 15.25 9.82 23.95
C TRP A 26 16.55 9.50 23.19
N GLU A 27 17.60 10.28 23.43
CA GLU A 27 18.92 10.21 22.81
C GLU A 27 19.57 8.86 23.07
N GLU A 28 19.46 8.35 24.30
CA GLU A 28 19.97 7.05 24.72
C GLU A 28 19.15 5.89 24.14
N TYR A 29 17.84 6.07 23.95
CA TYR A 29 16.99 5.07 23.30
C TYR A 29 17.22 4.97 21.78
N ARG A 30 17.53 6.10 21.13
CA ARG A 30 17.69 6.18 19.67
C ARG A 30 18.79 5.27 19.13
N GLY A 31 19.93 5.19 19.83
CA GLY A 31 21.08 4.38 19.42
C GLY A 31 20.74 2.88 19.25
N PRO A 32 20.22 2.20 20.29
CA PRO A 32 19.76 0.81 20.22
C PRO A 32 18.74 0.55 19.11
N VAL A 33 17.80 1.47 18.89
CA VAL A 33 16.79 1.35 17.82
C VAL A 33 17.45 1.36 16.45
N GLN A 34 18.36 2.31 16.21
CA GLN A 34 19.02 2.48 14.94
C GLN A 34 19.93 1.28 14.64
N ALA A 35 20.72 0.83 15.62
CA ALA A 35 21.56 -0.36 15.51
C ALA A 35 20.75 -1.63 15.18
N ALA A 36 19.62 -1.85 15.84
CA ALA A 36 18.75 -2.99 15.56
C ALA A 36 18.14 -2.91 14.15
N ARG A 37 17.70 -1.71 13.72
CA ARG A 37 17.15 -1.48 12.38
C ARG A 37 18.19 -1.78 11.29
N ASP A 38 19.42 -1.32 11.48
CA ASP A 38 20.50 -1.52 10.52
C ASP A 38 20.93 -2.98 10.43
N GLN A 39 20.98 -3.68 11.56
CA GLN A 39 21.24 -5.12 11.56
C GLN A 39 20.13 -5.92 10.86
N VAL A 40 18.85 -5.57 11.07
CA VAL A 40 17.73 -6.18 10.34
C VAL A 40 17.87 -5.93 8.84
N ARG A 41 18.23 -4.71 8.42
CA ARG A 41 18.46 -4.38 7.00
C ARG A 41 19.60 -5.20 6.40
N LYS A 42 20.75 -5.29 7.08
CA LYS A 42 21.90 -6.10 6.66
C LYS A 42 21.54 -7.57 6.52
N ALA A 43 20.88 -8.14 7.53
CA ALA A 43 20.45 -9.53 7.51
C ALA A 43 19.46 -9.83 6.37
N LYS A 44 18.53 -8.89 6.10
CA LYS A 44 17.60 -8.98 4.97
C LYS A 44 18.33 -8.95 3.63
N ALA A 45 19.22 -7.99 3.42
CA ALA A 45 19.99 -7.85 2.18
C ALA A 45 20.86 -9.10 1.92
N LEU A 46 21.50 -9.64 2.96
CA LEU A 46 22.28 -10.87 2.86
C LEU A 46 21.41 -12.07 2.46
N ARG A 47 20.21 -12.18 3.03
CA ARG A 47 19.25 -13.24 2.66
C ARG A 47 18.80 -13.12 1.20
N GLU A 48 18.49 -11.92 0.74
CA GLU A 48 18.11 -11.66 -0.66
C GLU A 48 19.26 -11.95 -1.62
N LEU A 49 20.47 -11.55 -1.28
CA LEU A 49 21.69 -11.86 -2.05
C LEU A 49 21.90 -13.36 -2.17
N ASN A 50 21.75 -14.11 -1.08
CA ASN A 50 21.89 -15.56 -1.08
C ASN A 50 20.79 -16.25 -1.91
N LEU A 51 19.56 -15.72 -1.91
CA LEU A 51 18.48 -16.21 -2.78
C LEU A 51 18.79 -15.97 -4.26
N ALA A 52 19.30 -14.78 -4.60
CA ALA A 52 19.66 -14.45 -5.97
C ALA A 52 20.83 -15.29 -6.49
N ARG A 53 21.88 -15.49 -5.68
CA ARG A 53 23.04 -16.33 -6.03
C ARG A 53 22.67 -17.78 -6.25
N ASN A 54 21.77 -18.33 -5.42
CA ASN A 54 21.37 -19.73 -5.48
C ASN A 54 20.14 -19.97 -6.37
N VAL A 55 19.82 -19.06 -7.31
CA VAL A 55 18.62 -19.20 -8.15
C VAL A 55 18.69 -20.42 -9.07
N LYS A 56 19.88 -20.80 -9.52
CA LYS A 56 20.10 -21.96 -10.38
C LYS A 56 19.87 -23.27 -9.64
N ASP A 57 20.35 -23.36 -8.40
CA ASP A 57 20.27 -24.58 -7.59
C ASP A 57 18.94 -24.72 -6.86
N ASN A 58 18.34 -23.60 -6.42
CA ASN A 58 17.09 -23.59 -5.66
C ASN A 58 16.12 -22.51 -6.16
N LYS A 59 15.71 -22.66 -7.42
CA LYS A 59 14.74 -21.80 -8.10
C LYS A 59 13.45 -21.61 -7.29
N LYS A 60 12.92 -22.68 -6.69
CA LYS A 60 11.67 -22.65 -5.90
C LYS A 60 11.72 -21.64 -4.74
N SER A 61 12.84 -21.59 -4.00
CA SER A 61 13.00 -20.66 -2.88
C SER A 61 12.98 -19.19 -3.31
N PHE A 62 13.59 -18.87 -4.45
CA PHE A 62 13.64 -17.52 -5.02
C PHE A 62 12.24 -17.05 -5.43
N TYR A 63 11.53 -17.84 -6.26
CA TYR A 63 10.19 -17.46 -6.71
C TYR A 63 9.17 -17.42 -5.57
N LYS A 64 9.31 -18.29 -4.56
CA LYS A 64 8.50 -18.21 -3.33
C LYS A 64 8.72 -16.87 -2.60
N TYR A 65 9.98 -16.43 -2.47
CA TYR A 65 10.26 -15.14 -1.86
C TYR A 65 9.63 -13.98 -2.63
N ILE A 66 9.74 -13.99 -3.96
CA ILE A 66 9.14 -12.97 -4.82
C ILE A 66 7.61 -13.00 -4.73
N SER A 67 6.98 -14.17 -4.78
CA SER A 67 5.52 -14.27 -4.66
C SER A 67 5.05 -13.79 -3.29
N ASP A 68 5.73 -14.16 -2.20
CA ASP A 68 5.43 -13.68 -0.85
C ASP A 68 5.60 -12.16 -0.71
N LYS A 69 6.50 -11.53 -1.49
CA LYS A 69 6.67 -10.07 -1.55
C LYS A 69 5.66 -9.37 -2.44
N ARG A 70 5.21 -10.03 -3.50
CA ARG A 70 4.18 -9.55 -4.42
C ARG A 70 2.77 -9.71 -3.87
N LYS A 71 2.57 -10.51 -2.82
CA LYS A 71 1.31 -10.52 -2.06
C LYS A 71 1.08 -9.11 -1.53
N THR A 72 0.23 -8.36 -2.23
CA THR A 72 -0.42 -7.19 -1.67
C THR A 72 -1.06 -7.64 -0.36
N ARG A 73 -0.88 -6.88 0.72
CA ARG A 73 -1.62 -7.13 1.96
C ARG A 73 -3.10 -7.25 1.60
N GLU A 74 -3.78 -8.15 2.31
CA GLU A 74 -5.18 -8.50 2.19
C GLU A 74 -6.07 -7.31 1.80
N ASN A 75 -7.11 -7.62 1.02
CA ASN A 75 -8.18 -6.75 0.53
C ASN A 75 -8.59 -5.66 1.53
N MET A 76 -9.19 -4.58 1.01
CA MET A 76 -9.87 -3.55 1.80
C MET A 76 -10.56 -4.21 3.00
N GLY A 77 -10.24 -3.73 4.21
CA GLY A 77 -10.86 -4.21 5.44
C GLY A 77 -12.39 -4.06 5.37
N PRO A 78 -13.12 -4.63 6.34
CA PRO A 78 -14.57 -4.46 6.37
C PRO A 78 -14.95 -2.98 6.31
N LEU A 79 -15.83 -2.62 5.37
CA LEU A 79 -16.33 -1.25 5.24
C LEU A 79 -17.65 -1.12 6.00
N GLN A 80 -17.97 0.07 6.52
CA GLN A 80 -19.30 0.33 7.06
C GLN A 80 -20.16 0.99 5.99
N LYS A 81 -21.35 0.43 5.76
CA LYS A 81 -22.43 1.06 4.99
C LYS A 81 -23.02 2.22 5.78
N GLU A 82 -23.77 3.09 5.11
CA GLU A 82 -24.49 4.19 5.76
C GLU A 82 -25.44 3.72 6.87
N MET A 83 -26.02 2.52 6.72
CA MET A 83 -26.91 1.91 7.71
C MET A 83 -26.17 1.29 8.92
N GLY A 84 -24.83 1.37 8.95
CA GLY A 84 -23.98 0.87 10.04
C GLY A 84 -23.53 -0.59 9.88
N ASP A 85 -24.01 -1.30 8.86
CA ASP A 85 -23.64 -2.69 8.59
C ASP A 85 -22.20 -2.83 8.10
N LEU A 86 -21.51 -3.87 8.59
CA LEU A 86 -20.15 -4.22 8.20
C LEU A 86 -20.13 -5.09 6.94
N VAL A 87 -19.49 -4.59 5.90
CA VAL A 87 -19.36 -5.22 4.59
C VAL A 87 -18.02 -5.92 4.47
N THR A 88 -18.06 -7.23 4.34
CA THR A 88 -16.85 -8.07 4.21
C THR A 88 -16.64 -8.63 2.80
N GLN A 89 -17.71 -8.71 1.98
CA GLN A 89 -17.68 -9.20 0.61
C GLN A 89 -17.17 -8.13 -0.37
N ASP A 90 -16.27 -8.51 -1.28
CA ASP A 90 -15.56 -7.55 -2.14
C ASP A 90 -16.47 -6.83 -3.15
N ILE A 91 -17.54 -7.47 -3.63
CA ILE A 91 -18.54 -6.84 -4.53
C ILE A 91 -19.24 -5.69 -3.80
N GLU A 92 -19.78 -5.95 -2.62
CA GLU A 92 -20.46 -4.93 -1.82
C GLU A 92 -19.51 -3.80 -1.38
N LYS A 93 -18.22 -4.10 -1.12
CA LYS A 93 -17.24 -3.05 -0.84
C LYS A 93 -17.05 -2.12 -2.05
N ALA A 94 -17.04 -2.68 -3.26
CA ALA A 94 -16.92 -1.89 -4.49
C ALA A 94 -18.14 -0.98 -4.69
N GLU A 95 -19.35 -1.47 -4.41
CA GLU A 95 -20.58 -0.68 -4.45
C GLU A 95 -20.53 0.49 -3.45
N VAL A 96 -20.20 0.22 -2.18
CA VAL A 96 -20.10 1.26 -1.14
C VAL A 96 -19.11 2.37 -1.53
N LEU A 97 -17.96 1.99 -2.10
CA LEU A 97 -16.97 2.96 -2.57
C LEU A 97 -17.46 3.75 -3.79
N ASN A 98 -18.16 3.09 -4.71
CA ASN A 98 -18.73 3.72 -5.90
C ASN A 98 -19.81 4.74 -5.53
N ASP A 99 -20.70 4.39 -4.60
CA ASP A 99 -21.76 5.27 -4.09
C ASP A 99 -21.16 6.47 -3.36
N PHE A 100 -20.15 6.24 -2.51
CA PHE A 100 -19.42 7.32 -1.86
C PHE A 100 -18.78 8.25 -2.88
N PHE A 101 -18.11 7.71 -3.90
CA PHE A 101 -17.47 8.51 -4.94
C PHE A 101 -18.50 9.35 -5.71
N ALA A 102 -19.61 8.75 -6.16
CA ALA A 102 -20.69 9.45 -6.85
C ALA A 102 -21.30 10.58 -6.00
N SER A 103 -21.45 10.37 -4.69
CA SER A 103 -21.95 11.39 -3.76
C SER A 103 -21.07 12.65 -3.71
N VAL A 104 -19.74 12.50 -3.78
CA VAL A 104 -18.80 13.64 -3.79
C VAL A 104 -18.93 14.48 -5.07
N PHE A 105 -19.24 13.85 -6.21
CA PHE A 105 -19.47 14.57 -7.48
C PHE A 105 -20.91 15.08 -7.62
N THR A 106 -21.83 14.58 -6.82
CA THR A 106 -23.20 15.07 -6.75
C THR A 106 -23.28 16.23 -5.76
N GLY A 107 -22.55 17.30 -6.04
CA GLY A 107 -22.71 18.57 -5.33
C GLY A 107 -24.15 19.05 -5.47
N LYS A 108 -24.79 19.45 -4.36
CA LYS A 108 -26.14 20.00 -4.34
C LYS A 108 -26.23 21.18 -5.31
N CYS A 109 -26.71 20.92 -6.52
CA CYS A 109 -27.16 21.96 -7.44
C CYS A 109 -28.49 22.49 -6.91
N SER A 110 -28.49 23.23 -5.80
CA SER A 110 -29.66 24.01 -5.39
C SER A 110 -29.70 25.27 -6.24
N SER A 111 -30.01 25.11 -7.52
CA SER A 111 -30.34 26.20 -8.41
C SER A 111 -31.72 25.90 -8.96
N HIS A 112 -32.65 26.72 -8.46
CA HIS A 112 -34.02 26.94 -8.89
C HIS A 112 -34.40 26.31 -10.23
N THR A 113 -35.51 25.55 -10.20
CA THR A 113 -36.31 25.11 -11.33
C THR A 113 -36.30 26.11 -12.48
N ALA A 114 -35.66 25.72 -13.58
CA ALA A 114 -35.92 26.29 -14.90
C ALA A 114 -35.89 25.14 -15.91
N GLN A 115 -36.87 25.15 -16.78
CA GLN A 115 -37.47 23.97 -17.39
C GLN A 115 -36.60 23.29 -18.45
N VAL A 116 -36.89 22.00 -18.61
CA VAL A 116 -36.40 21.07 -19.63
C VAL A 116 -36.53 21.68 -21.04
N ALA A 117 -35.45 21.59 -21.81
CA ALA A 117 -35.51 21.51 -23.27
C ALA A 117 -34.70 20.27 -23.70
N GLU A 118 -35.36 19.34 -24.38
CA GLU A 118 -34.77 18.14 -24.97
C GLU A 118 -33.57 18.48 -25.86
N GLY A 119 -32.41 17.91 -25.53
CA GLY A 119 -31.18 18.00 -26.31
C GLY A 119 -30.69 16.62 -26.69
N LYS A 120 -31.17 16.17 -27.85
CA LYS A 120 -30.80 14.98 -28.63
C LYS A 120 -29.39 14.43 -28.37
N GLY A 121 -29.31 13.12 -28.10
CA GLY A 121 -28.08 12.38 -27.88
C GLY A 121 -27.09 12.49 -29.04
N ARG A 122 -25.80 12.43 -28.69
CA ARG A 122 -24.71 12.17 -29.64
C ARG A 122 -23.83 11.08 -29.06
N ASP A 123 -23.81 9.96 -29.78
CA ASP A 123 -22.86 8.87 -29.69
C ASP A 123 -21.44 9.44 -29.68
N TRP A 124 -20.63 8.97 -28.72
CA TRP A 124 -19.20 9.24 -28.68
C TRP A 124 -18.47 8.10 -29.39
N GLU A 125 -18.64 8.03 -30.72
CA GLU A 125 -17.82 7.18 -31.56
C GLU A 125 -16.64 7.98 -32.12
N ASN A 126 -15.44 7.47 -31.83
CA ASN A 126 -14.18 7.67 -32.55
C ASN A 126 -13.52 9.07 -32.46
N GLU A 127 -12.61 9.25 -31.51
CA GLU A 127 -11.44 10.11 -31.73
C GLU A 127 -10.20 9.22 -31.91
N GLU A 128 -9.81 9.03 -33.17
CA GLU A 128 -8.47 8.59 -33.57
C GLU A 128 -7.43 9.66 -33.20
N LEU A 129 -6.31 9.22 -32.65
CA LEU A 129 -5.14 10.05 -32.34
C LEU A 129 -4.45 10.53 -33.63
N PRO A 130 -4.14 11.84 -33.78
CA PRO A 130 -3.37 12.30 -34.92
C PRO A 130 -1.90 11.92 -34.74
N THR A 131 -1.43 11.03 -35.61
CA THR A 131 -0.01 10.72 -35.83
C THR A 131 0.67 11.95 -36.43
N VAL A 132 1.56 12.58 -35.67
CA VAL A 132 2.42 13.65 -36.20
C VAL A 132 3.51 13.01 -37.07
N GLY A 133 3.56 13.45 -38.33
CA GLY A 133 4.49 12.97 -39.34
C GLY A 133 5.92 13.46 -39.12
N GLU A 134 6.85 12.61 -39.51
CA GLU A 134 8.27 12.91 -39.68
C GLU A 134 8.43 13.87 -40.87
N ASP A 135 9.22 14.94 -40.69
CA ASP A 135 9.69 15.77 -41.80
C ASP A 135 11.22 15.77 -41.78
N GLN A 136 11.80 15.37 -42.91
CA GLN A 136 13.24 15.36 -43.16
C GLN A 136 13.68 16.74 -43.68
N VAL A 137 14.83 17.22 -43.19
CA VAL A 137 15.90 17.81 -44.03
C VAL A 137 17.24 17.42 -43.41
#